data_AF-A0A1D6I1K1-F1
#
_entry.id   AF-A0A1D6I1K1-F1
#
_cell.length_a   1.000
_cell.length_b   1.000
_cell.length_c   1.000
_cell.angle_alpha   90.00
_cell.angle_beta   90.00
_cell.angle_gamma   90.00
#
_symmetry.space_group_name_H-M   'P 1'
#
loop_
_entity.id
_entity.type
_entity.pdbx_description
1 polymer ?
#
loop_
_entity_poly.entity_id
_entity_poly.type
_entity_poly.pdbx_seq_one_letter_code
_entity_poly.pdbx_strand_id
1 'polypeptide(L)'
;MEMKPNRKPLGITLLATRHIKTQETKWKGQKAKEVENTGFKLWYSGIVANKNGVGILIDKTLKDGVVDVKRQGDRIILVKLVMGDVVLNIISAYAPQVGLSESEKRKFLEDLDGMVRAVPTNDKLFIGADLNCHVCSTNVGYELARGGFRYGSRHQEGEDILDFAVAYNLVIANTFFRKRYSHFVTFSSGHRSSQIDFVLIRREHNQACLDCKVIHGESVVPQHNLVVADFRFRISTHRVKQAKIVRMKWWKLKGETSKVFRGRVFVEGAWSEEEDANNMWV
;
A
#
# COMPACT_ATOMS: atom_id res chain seq x y z
N MET A 1 -32.64 2.29 18.47
CA MET A 1 -31.63 1.21 18.53
C MET A 1 -30.51 1.58 17.59
N GLU A 2 -29.41 2.14 18.11
CA GLU A 2 -28.19 2.36 17.33
C GLU A 2 -27.61 1.00 16.92
N MET A 3 -27.56 0.74 15.61
CA MET A 3 -26.88 -0.45 15.09
C MET A 3 -25.39 -0.29 15.33
N LYS A 4 -24.83 -1.05 16.29
CA LYS A 4 -23.39 -1.11 16.49
C LYS A 4 -22.72 -1.59 15.19
N PRO A 5 -21.73 -0.86 14.65
CA PRO A 5 -21.05 -1.26 13.44
C PRO A 5 -20.40 -2.63 13.61
N ASN A 6 -20.61 -3.52 12.63
CA ASN A 6 -20.01 -4.85 12.63
C ASN A 6 -18.52 -4.71 12.26
N ARG A 7 -17.65 -4.74 13.28
CA ARG A 7 -16.20 -4.60 13.13
C ARG A 7 -15.57 -5.96 12.84
N LYS A 8 -15.02 -6.15 11.64
CA LYS A 8 -14.26 -7.38 11.29
C LYS A 8 -12.76 -7.13 11.37
N PRO A 9 -11.95 -8.11 11.84
CA PRO A 9 -10.50 -8.03 11.74
C PRO A 9 -10.08 -8.22 10.28
N LEU A 10 -9.28 -7.30 9.75
CA LEU A 10 -8.62 -7.45 8.45
C LEU A 10 -7.12 -7.63 8.68
N GLY A 11 -6.57 -8.72 8.12
CA GLY A 11 -5.14 -8.93 7.99
C GLY A 11 -4.64 -8.19 6.76
N ILE A 12 -3.67 -7.29 6.92
CA ILE A 12 -2.99 -6.65 5.80
C ILE A 12 -1.55 -7.08 5.85
N THR A 13 -1.13 -7.81 4.82
CA THR A 13 0.26 -8.16 4.63
C THR A 13 0.87 -7.15 3.67
N LEU A 14 1.74 -6.27 4.19
CA LEU A 14 2.52 -5.38 3.35
C LEU A 14 3.76 -6.12 2.88
N LEU A 15 3.81 -6.33 1.57
CA LEU A 15 4.98 -6.83 0.87
C LEU A 15 5.81 -5.62 0.45
N ALA A 16 6.86 -5.31 1.21
CA ALA A 16 7.86 -4.35 0.76
C ALA A 16 8.77 -5.08 -0.23
N THR A 17 8.34 -5.15 -1.49
CA THR A 17 9.17 -5.68 -2.57
C THR A 17 10.06 -4.57 -3.11
N ARG A 18 11.37 -4.72 -2.96
CA ARG A 18 12.31 -4.11 -3.90
C ARG A 18 12.01 -4.64 -5.30
N HIS A 19 11.90 -3.74 -6.27
CA HIS A 19 11.98 -4.02 -7.70
C HIS A 19 11.20 -5.26 -8.14
N ILE A 20 10.00 -5.05 -8.67
CA ILE A 20 9.46 -5.99 -9.66
C ILE A 20 10.36 -5.89 -10.89
N LYS A 21 11.53 -6.55 -10.85
CA LYS A 21 12.11 -7.16 -12.03
C LYS A 21 11.26 -8.41 -12.27
N THR A 22 10.02 -8.21 -12.72
CA THR A 22 9.36 -9.23 -13.54
C THR A 22 10.33 -9.49 -14.67
N GLN A 23 10.81 -10.73 -14.77
CA GLN A 23 11.90 -11.14 -15.65
C GLN A 23 11.64 -10.93 -17.15
N GLU A 24 10.57 -10.22 -17.55
CA GLU A 24 10.25 -9.93 -18.95
C GLU A 24 9.67 -8.54 -19.20
N THR A 25 9.61 -7.63 -18.22
CA THR A 25 8.90 -6.37 -18.48
C THR A 25 9.63 -5.11 -18.00
N LYS A 26 10.32 -4.51 -18.98
CA LYS A 26 11.08 -3.27 -19.00
C LYS A 26 10.14 -2.04 -18.89
N TRP A 27 9.40 -1.89 -17.79
CA TRP A 27 8.32 -0.88 -17.73
C TRP A 27 8.83 0.54 -17.48
N LYS A 28 8.70 1.39 -18.50
CA LYS A 28 8.84 2.84 -18.41
C LYS A 28 7.48 3.50 -18.16
N GLY A 29 7.46 4.59 -17.39
CA GLY A 29 6.31 5.46 -17.18
C GLY A 29 5.62 5.30 -15.83
N GLN A 30 4.52 6.04 -15.69
CA GLN A 30 3.65 6.04 -14.51
C GLN A 30 2.33 5.37 -14.88
N LYS A 31 2.15 4.10 -14.52
CA LYS A 31 0.95 3.33 -14.90
C LYS A 31 0.45 2.44 -13.76
N ALA A 32 -0.68 1.81 -14.00
CA ALA A 32 -1.20 0.68 -13.23
C ALA A 32 -1.47 -0.49 -14.17
N LYS A 33 -1.15 -1.72 -13.76
CA LYS A 33 -1.37 -2.93 -14.56
C LYS A 33 -1.95 -4.04 -13.69
N GLU A 34 -2.96 -4.75 -14.17
CA GLU A 34 -3.37 -6.01 -13.55
C GLU A 34 -2.33 -7.09 -13.87
N VAL A 35 -1.86 -7.80 -12.85
CA VAL A 35 -0.88 -8.88 -13.02
C VAL A 35 -1.68 -10.16 -13.32
N GLU A 36 -1.66 -10.55 -14.58
CA GLU A 36 -2.40 -11.69 -15.11
C GLU A 36 -2.20 -12.95 -14.26
N ASN A 37 -3.28 -13.69 -14.01
CA ASN A 37 -3.30 -14.95 -13.26
C ASN A 37 -2.81 -14.91 -11.81
N THR A 38 -2.55 -13.73 -11.23
CA THR A 38 -2.10 -13.61 -9.83
C THR A 38 -3.15 -13.02 -8.90
N GLY A 39 -4.18 -12.35 -9.44
CA GLY A 39 -5.19 -11.67 -8.63
C GLY A 39 -4.67 -10.38 -7.97
N PHE A 40 -3.56 -9.80 -8.43
CA PHE A 40 -3.03 -8.53 -7.94
C PHE A 40 -3.07 -7.43 -9.00
N LYS A 41 -3.14 -6.17 -8.56
CA LYS A 41 -2.96 -4.98 -9.37
C LYS A 41 -1.73 -4.23 -8.90
N LEU A 42 -0.86 -3.89 -9.83
CA LEU A 42 0.39 -3.18 -9.60
C LEU A 42 0.24 -1.71 -10.00
N TRP A 43 0.63 -0.81 -9.11
CA TRP A 43 0.92 0.59 -9.44
C TRP A 43 2.43 0.80 -9.37
N TYR A 44 3.00 1.40 -10.41
CA TYR A 44 4.45 1.59 -10.47
C TYR A 44 4.84 2.98 -11.00
N SER A 45 6.08 3.37 -10.72
CA SER A 45 6.75 4.54 -11.26
C SER A 45 8.18 4.18 -11.66
N GLY A 46 8.56 4.43 -12.91
CA GLY A 46 9.91 4.26 -13.40
C GLY A 46 10.20 5.20 -14.58
N ILE A 47 11.32 5.90 -14.55
CA ILE A 47 11.68 6.89 -15.59
C ILE A 47 12.48 6.23 -16.73
N VAL A 48 13.42 5.35 -16.37
CA VAL A 48 14.31 4.68 -17.32
C VAL A 48 14.11 3.17 -17.21
N ALA A 49 13.96 2.50 -18.36
CA ALA A 49 13.87 1.05 -18.39
C ALA A 49 15.12 0.43 -17.74
N ASN A 50 14.91 -0.55 -16.85
CA ASN A 50 15.97 -1.25 -16.11
C ASN A 50 16.80 -0.39 -15.13
N LYS A 51 16.40 0.85 -14.83
CA LYS A 51 17.10 1.69 -13.87
C LYS A 51 16.12 2.39 -12.94
N ASN A 52 16.24 2.06 -11.66
CA ASN A 52 15.34 2.48 -10.59
C ASN A 52 13.89 2.06 -10.86
N GLY A 53 13.06 2.10 -9.82
CA GLY A 53 11.65 1.82 -9.97
C GLY A 53 11.05 1.37 -8.66
N VAL A 54 9.89 1.94 -8.35
CA VAL A 54 9.08 1.57 -7.21
C VAL A 54 7.71 1.15 -7.66
N GLY A 55 7.12 0.24 -6.89
CA GLY A 55 5.77 -0.22 -7.13
C GLY A 55 5.12 -0.75 -5.88
N ILE A 56 3.80 -0.78 -5.91
CA ILE A 56 2.94 -1.33 -4.88
C ILE A 56 1.98 -2.29 -5.56
N LEU A 57 2.01 -3.56 -5.14
CA LEU A 57 0.98 -4.54 -5.49
C LEU A 57 -0.13 -4.50 -4.44
N ILE A 58 -1.38 -4.48 -4.89
CA ILE A 58 -2.57 -4.59 -4.05
C ILE A 58 -3.43 -5.73 -4.58
N ASP A 59 -4.00 -6.52 -3.68
CA ASP A 59 -4.95 -7.57 -4.02
C ASP A 59 -6.13 -7.00 -4.83
N LYS A 60 -6.54 -7.71 -5.89
CA LYS A 60 -7.58 -7.26 -6.81
C LYS A 60 -8.91 -7.01 -6.11
N THR A 61 -9.19 -7.68 -4.99
CA THR A 61 -10.39 -7.44 -4.18
C THR A 61 -10.38 -6.06 -3.49
N LEU A 62 -9.21 -5.48 -3.30
CA LEU A 62 -9.03 -4.16 -2.69
C LEU A 62 -8.79 -3.05 -3.71
N LYS A 63 -8.70 -3.38 -5.01
CA LYS A 63 -8.33 -2.40 -6.04
C LYS A 63 -9.30 -1.21 -6.13
N ASP A 64 -10.58 -1.45 -5.89
CA ASP A 64 -11.63 -0.45 -5.98
C ASP A 64 -11.62 0.52 -4.79
N GLY A 65 -10.89 0.17 -3.72
CA GLY A 65 -10.62 1.08 -2.60
C GLY A 65 -9.49 2.07 -2.89
N VAL A 66 -8.74 1.94 -3.99
CA VAL A 66 -7.63 2.85 -4.29
C VAL A 66 -8.19 4.17 -4.81
N VAL A 67 -8.04 5.22 -4.02
CA VAL A 67 -8.64 6.55 -4.29
C VAL A 67 -7.64 7.58 -4.82
N ASP A 68 -6.35 7.41 -4.52
CA ASP A 68 -5.31 8.33 -4.96
C ASP A 68 -3.96 7.62 -5.07
N VAL A 69 -3.15 8.04 -6.05
CA VAL A 69 -1.79 7.51 -6.26
C VAL A 69 -0.87 8.66 -6.64
N LYS A 70 0.04 9.00 -5.73
CA LYS A 70 1.06 10.04 -5.93
C LYS A 70 2.40 9.41 -6.27
N ARG A 71 3.11 9.99 -7.22
CA ARG A 71 4.42 9.50 -7.68
C ARG A 71 5.40 10.65 -7.67
N GLN A 72 6.50 10.49 -6.95
CA GLN A 72 7.58 11.47 -6.88
C GLN A 72 8.84 10.81 -7.47
N GLY A 73 9.12 11.15 -8.73
CA GLY A 73 10.19 10.54 -9.51
C GLY A 73 10.01 9.03 -9.75
N ASP A 74 11.13 8.31 -9.87
CA ASP A 74 11.22 6.85 -10.02
C ASP A 74 11.52 6.12 -8.70
N ARG A 75 11.51 6.84 -7.58
CA ARG A 75 11.97 6.36 -6.27
C ARG A 75 10.93 6.40 -5.18
N ILE A 76 9.83 7.14 -5.34
CA ILE A 76 8.78 7.21 -4.31
C ILE A 76 7.41 7.11 -4.98
N ILE A 77 6.58 6.21 -4.45
CA ILE A 77 5.16 6.09 -4.80
C ILE A 77 4.34 5.98 -3.52
N LEU A 78 3.22 6.70 -3.47
CA LEU A 78 2.23 6.64 -2.41
C LEU A 78 0.91 6.18 -3.02
N VAL A 79 0.31 5.16 -2.44
CA VAL A 79 -1.04 4.71 -2.78
C VAL A 79 -1.94 4.90 -1.56
N LYS A 80 -3.02 5.66 -1.74
CA LYS A 80 -4.09 5.84 -0.75
C LYS A 80 -5.22 4.85 -1.02
N LEU A 81 -5.54 4.06 -0.01
CA LEU A 81 -6.55 3.01 -0.04
C LEU A 81 -7.60 3.25 1.04
N VAL A 82 -8.87 3.30 0.66
CA VAL A 82 -10.02 3.40 1.58
C VAL A 82 -10.68 2.04 1.70
N MET A 83 -10.81 1.56 2.94
CA MET A 83 -11.47 0.29 3.26
C MET A 83 -12.45 0.49 4.42
N GLY A 84 -13.74 0.56 4.10
CA GLY A 84 -14.78 0.88 5.09
C GLY A 84 -14.56 2.26 5.67
N ASP A 85 -14.38 2.34 6.98
CA ASP A 85 -14.06 3.55 7.74
C ASP A 85 -12.56 3.82 7.92
N VAL A 86 -11.69 2.99 7.34
CA VAL A 86 -10.24 3.09 7.49
C VAL A 86 -9.58 3.57 6.20
N VAL A 87 -8.75 4.61 6.30
CA VAL A 87 -7.89 5.08 5.22
C VAL A 87 -6.44 4.64 5.50
N LEU A 88 -5.83 3.99 4.51
CA LEU A 88 -4.43 3.59 4.52
C LEU A 88 -3.66 4.38 3.47
N ASN A 89 -2.44 4.79 3.82
CA ASN A 89 -1.48 5.38 2.93
C ASN A 89 -0.24 4.49 2.95
N ILE A 90 0.07 3.88 1.81
CA ILE A 90 1.21 2.99 1.63
C ILE A 90 2.23 3.72 0.78
N ILE A 91 3.40 3.99 1.34
CA ILE A 91 4.53 4.57 0.64
C ILE A 91 5.52 3.44 0.34
N SER A 92 5.95 3.36 -0.92
CA SER A 92 7.10 2.56 -1.33
C SER A 92 8.21 3.51 -1.75
N ALA A 93 9.38 3.38 -1.11
CA ALA A 93 10.51 4.27 -1.32
C ALA A 93 11.82 3.52 -1.58
N TYR A 94 12.64 4.05 -2.49
CA TYR A 94 13.96 3.51 -2.82
C TYR A 94 15.00 4.61 -2.71
N ALA A 95 15.85 4.52 -1.68
CA ALA A 95 16.88 5.51 -1.43
C ALA A 95 18.03 5.42 -2.46
N PRO A 96 18.69 6.55 -2.78
CA PRO A 96 19.95 6.54 -3.52
C PRO A 96 20.99 5.57 -2.91
N GLN A 97 21.83 4.97 -3.75
CA GLN A 97 23.00 4.23 -3.28
C GLN A 97 24.00 5.16 -2.57
N VAL A 98 24.75 4.60 -1.61
CA VAL A 98 25.70 5.33 -0.73
C VAL A 98 26.71 6.21 -1.49
N GLY A 99 27.10 5.83 -2.72
CA GLY A 99 28.06 6.57 -3.55
C GLY A 99 27.46 7.66 -4.46
N LEU A 100 26.14 7.92 -4.38
CA LEU A 100 25.51 9.04 -5.08
C LEU A 100 25.73 10.37 -4.34
N SER A 101 25.49 11.47 -5.04
CA SER A 101 25.76 12.81 -4.52
C SER A 101 24.90 13.15 -3.30
N GLU A 102 25.44 13.94 -2.36
CA GLU A 102 24.71 14.40 -1.18
C GLU A 102 23.45 15.21 -1.54
N SER A 103 23.46 15.89 -2.70
CA SER A 103 22.27 16.60 -3.21
C SER A 103 21.15 15.63 -3.62
N GLU A 104 21.46 14.48 -4.20
CA GLU A 104 20.46 13.45 -4.52
C GLU A 104 19.89 12.78 -3.27
N LYS A 105 20.71 12.57 -2.24
CA LYS A 105 20.27 12.04 -0.94
C LYS A 105 19.34 13.01 -0.24
N ARG A 106 19.73 14.28 -0.17
CA ARG A 106 18.91 15.34 0.42
C ARG A 106 17.58 15.49 -0.30
N LYS A 107 17.59 15.55 -1.63
CA LYS A 107 16.38 15.63 -2.44
C LYS A 107 15.44 14.46 -2.19
N PHE A 108 15.97 13.24 -2.08
CA PHE A 108 15.15 12.08 -1.75
C PHE A 108 14.47 12.21 -0.37
N LEU A 109 15.19 12.68 0.65
CA LEU A 109 14.64 12.90 1.98
C LEU A 109 13.58 14.03 1.97
N GLU A 110 13.82 15.12 1.25
CA GLU A 110 12.85 16.22 1.07
C GLU A 110 11.58 15.74 0.35
N ASP A 111 11.73 14.95 -0.71
CA ASP A 111 10.61 14.36 -1.45
C ASP A 111 9.81 13.38 -0.56
N LEU A 112 10.49 12.57 0.26
CA LEU A 112 9.84 11.65 1.21
C LEU A 112 9.12 12.40 2.34
N ASP A 113 9.75 13.45 2.87
CA ASP A 113 9.19 14.37 3.87
C ASP A 113 7.89 15.00 3.36
N GLY A 114 7.88 15.55 2.14
CA GLY A 114 6.67 16.10 1.52
C GLY A 114 5.55 15.07 1.38
N MET A 115 5.88 13.82 1.02
CA MET A 115 4.90 12.74 0.89
C MET A 115 4.30 12.33 2.24
N VAL A 116 5.11 12.28 3.30
CA VAL A 116 4.61 11.95 4.65
C VAL A 116 3.80 13.11 5.24
N ARG A 117 4.19 14.37 5.04
CA ARG A 117 3.38 15.54 5.47
C ARG A 117 2.02 15.61 4.80
N ALA A 118 1.93 15.16 3.55
CA ALA A 118 0.67 15.13 2.81
C ALA A 118 -0.32 14.09 3.35
N VAL A 119 0.11 13.18 4.23
CA VAL A 119 -0.75 12.15 4.84
C VAL A 119 -1.32 12.67 6.15
N PRO A 120 -2.67 12.76 6.28
CA PRO A 120 -3.32 13.13 7.54
C PRO A 120 -2.83 12.26 8.72
N THR A 121 -2.77 12.86 9.91
CA THR A 121 -2.36 12.16 11.13
C THR A 121 -3.34 11.06 11.54
N ASN A 122 -4.64 11.23 11.24
CA ASN A 122 -5.68 10.23 11.54
C ASN A 122 -5.67 9.04 10.57
N ASP A 123 -5.01 9.19 9.41
CA ASP A 123 -4.88 8.11 8.44
C ASP A 123 -3.74 7.19 8.83
N LYS A 124 -3.90 5.89 8.53
CA LYS A 124 -2.83 4.91 8.77
C LYS A 124 -1.73 5.10 7.73
N LEU A 125 -0.49 5.25 8.17
CA LEU A 125 0.68 5.37 7.30
C LEU A 125 1.61 4.17 7.46
N PHE A 126 1.99 3.58 6.33
CA PHE A 126 2.99 2.53 6.23
C PHE A 126 3.98 2.89 5.15
N ILE A 127 5.26 2.72 5.46
CA ILE A 127 6.35 2.99 4.52
C ILE A 127 7.16 1.70 4.40
N GLY A 128 7.13 1.08 3.22
CA GLY A 128 8.07 0.03 2.85
C GLY A 128 9.22 0.68 2.07
N ALA A 129 10.43 0.63 2.60
CA ALA A 129 11.54 1.32 1.97
C ALA A 129 12.83 0.49 1.98
N ASP A 130 13.50 0.46 0.82
CA ASP A 130 14.91 0.09 0.73
C ASP A 130 15.71 1.39 0.91
N LEU A 131 16.22 1.57 2.13
CA LEU A 131 16.86 2.81 2.53
C LEU A 131 18.37 2.82 2.28
N ASN A 132 18.94 1.72 1.78
CA ASN A 132 20.39 1.56 1.54
C ASN A 132 21.28 2.01 2.73
N CYS A 133 20.73 2.02 3.95
CA CYS A 133 21.40 2.48 5.15
C CYS A 133 21.51 1.36 6.19
N HIS A 134 22.59 1.40 6.97
CA HIS A 134 22.72 0.53 8.14
C HIS A 134 22.17 1.24 9.37
N VAL A 135 21.07 0.72 9.91
CA VAL A 135 20.53 1.21 11.19
C VAL A 135 21.31 0.54 12.31
N CYS A 136 22.02 1.35 13.11
CA CYS A 136 22.99 0.97 14.17
C CYS A 136 22.54 -0.19 15.09
N SER A 137 23.44 -0.84 15.84
CA SER A 137 23.06 -1.79 16.90
C SER A 137 22.61 -1.12 18.21
N THR A 138 23.12 0.08 18.55
CA THR A 138 22.80 0.79 19.82
C THR A 138 21.49 1.57 19.75
N ASN A 139 20.65 1.47 20.80
CA ASN A 139 19.36 2.19 20.88
C ASN A 139 19.45 3.57 21.58
N VAL A 140 20.63 3.93 22.11
CA VAL A 140 20.82 5.15 22.91
C VAL A 140 20.45 6.38 22.07
N GLY A 141 19.44 7.14 22.50
CA GLY A 141 18.93 8.34 21.83
C GLY A 141 17.74 8.12 20.87
N TYR A 142 17.46 6.88 20.46
CA TYR A 142 16.40 6.56 19.48
C TYR A 142 15.36 5.55 19.98
N GLU A 143 15.28 5.38 21.30
CA GLU A 143 14.46 4.38 22.00
C GLU A 143 12.98 4.41 21.61
N LEU A 144 12.52 5.59 21.21
CA LEU A 144 11.14 5.86 20.83
C LEU A 144 10.80 5.36 19.40
N ALA A 145 11.75 5.42 18.47
CA ALA A 145 11.55 5.00 17.07
C ALA A 145 11.95 3.55 16.80
N ARG A 146 12.58 2.88 17.77
CA ARG A 146 13.36 1.68 17.52
C ARG A 146 13.24 0.63 18.64
N GLY A 147 13.08 -0.63 18.23
CA GLY A 147 13.15 -1.82 19.09
C GLY A 147 14.59 -2.30 19.34
N GLY A 148 14.78 -3.11 20.38
CA GLY A 148 16.10 -3.46 20.93
C GLY A 148 16.98 -4.46 20.15
N PHE A 149 16.62 -4.89 18.94
CA PHE A 149 17.30 -6.00 18.24
C PHE A 149 17.88 -5.58 16.88
N ARG A 150 19.22 -5.66 16.63
CA ARG A 150 19.84 -5.49 15.28
C ARG A 150 21.37 -5.62 15.07
N TYR A 151 21.75 -5.50 13.78
CA TYR A 151 23.10 -5.50 13.17
C TYR A 151 23.41 -4.16 12.45
N GLY A 152 24.62 -3.59 12.64
CA GLY A 152 25.15 -2.47 11.84
C GLY A 152 26.00 -1.44 12.61
N SER A 153 27.00 -0.87 11.94
CA SER A 153 27.84 0.26 12.40
C SER A 153 27.12 1.60 12.25
N ARG A 154 27.56 2.67 12.94
CA ARG A 154 26.99 4.02 12.80
C ARG A 154 27.33 4.63 11.44
N HIS A 155 26.31 5.06 10.70
CA HIS A 155 26.44 5.79 9.44
C HIS A 155 25.49 6.99 9.47
N GLN A 156 25.93 8.14 8.94
CA GLN A 156 25.17 9.39 8.95
C GLN A 156 23.79 9.21 8.29
N GLU A 157 23.72 8.47 7.18
CA GLU A 157 22.46 8.21 6.49
C GLU A 157 21.48 7.40 7.34
N GLY A 158 22.00 6.51 8.20
CA GLY A 158 21.19 5.77 9.16
C GLY A 158 20.64 6.64 10.29
N GLU A 159 21.39 7.67 10.70
CA GLU A 159 20.96 8.66 11.69
C GLU A 159 19.88 9.58 11.11
N ASP A 160 20.05 10.08 9.88
CA ASP A 160 19.06 10.94 9.22
C ASP A 160 17.68 10.27 9.10
N ILE A 161 17.67 8.96 8.83
CA ILE A 161 16.44 8.16 8.78
C ILE A 161 15.83 7.94 10.16
N LEU A 162 16.66 7.79 11.20
CA LEU A 162 16.19 7.68 12.56
C LEU A 162 15.61 9.00 13.06
N ASP A 163 16.26 10.13 12.73
CA ASP A 163 15.76 11.47 12.99
C ASP A 163 14.42 11.71 12.28
N PHE A 164 14.32 11.31 11.01
CA PHE A 164 13.07 11.33 10.26
C PHE A 164 11.98 10.50 10.96
N ALA A 165 12.31 9.29 11.41
CA ALA A 165 11.35 8.43 12.11
C ALA A 165 10.91 9.07 13.44
N VAL A 166 11.82 9.68 14.22
CA VAL A 166 11.49 10.39 15.45
C VAL A 166 10.58 11.60 15.17
N ALA A 167 10.92 12.42 14.17
CA ALA A 167 10.17 13.62 13.80
C ALA A 167 8.71 13.31 13.44
N TYR A 168 8.47 12.20 12.73
CA TYR A 168 7.12 11.77 12.32
C TYR A 168 6.47 10.76 13.26
N ASN A 169 7.06 10.53 14.44
CA ASN A 169 6.60 9.54 15.41
C ASN A 169 6.39 8.16 14.78
N LEU A 170 7.29 7.77 13.88
CA LEU A 170 7.34 6.47 13.23
C LEU A 170 8.19 5.50 14.04
N VAL A 171 7.90 4.22 13.85
CA VAL A 171 8.66 3.12 14.43
C VAL A 171 9.07 2.14 13.33
N ILE A 172 10.29 1.62 13.41
CA ILE A 172 10.80 0.62 12.46
C ILE A 172 10.30 -0.76 12.89
N ALA A 173 9.20 -1.25 12.30
CA ALA A 173 8.51 -2.47 12.72
C ALA A 173 9.44 -3.69 12.79
N ASN A 174 10.38 -3.81 11.85
CA ASN A 174 11.37 -4.89 11.78
C ASN A 174 12.27 -5.00 13.03
N THR A 175 12.38 -3.96 13.85
CA THR A 175 13.25 -3.92 15.05
C THR A 175 12.57 -4.44 16.31
N PHE A 176 11.24 -4.54 16.33
CA PHE A 176 10.47 -4.86 17.54
C PHE A 176 10.28 -6.36 17.79
N PHE A 177 10.45 -7.19 16.75
CA PHE A 177 10.23 -8.63 16.85
C PHE A 177 11.56 -9.36 17.01
N ARG A 178 11.66 -10.19 18.07
CA ARG A 178 12.83 -11.06 18.27
C ARG A 178 12.82 -12.16 17.22
N LYS A 179 13.80 -12.15 16.31
CA LYS A 179 13.97 -13.16 15.25
C LYS A 179 15.34 -13.81 15.31
N ARG A 180 15.50 -14.94 14.60
CA ARG A 180 16.81 -15.58 14.40
C ARG A 180 17.67 -14.69 13.50
N TYR A 181 19.00 -14.78 13.65
CA TYR A 181 19.96 -13.95 12.91
C TYR A 181 19.71 -13.92 11.40
N SER A 182 19.48 -15.09 10.78
CA SER A 182 19.19 -15.20 9.36
C SER A 182 17.97 -14.35 8.96
N HIS A 183 16.93 -14.29 9.78
CA HIS A 183 15.68 -13.57 9.49
C HIS A 183 15.79 -12.03 9.62
N PHE A 184 16.99 -11.49 9.86
CA PHE A 184 17.25 -10.04 9.77
C PHE A 184 17.90 -9.63 8.45
N VAL A 185 18.48 -10.56 7.70
CA VAL A 185 19.24 -10.24 6.47
C VAL A 185 18.27 -9.97 5.34
N THR A 186 18.18 -8.74 4.87
CA THR A 186 17.33 -8.37 3.72
C THR A 186 18.11 -8.28 2.42
N PHE A 187 19.44 -8.17 2.49
CA PHE A 187 20.34 -8.15 1.34
C PHE A 187 21.52 -9.10 1.53
N SER A 188 21.83 -9.88 0.50
CA SER A 188 23.01 -10.74 0.44
C SER A 188 23.71 -10.62 -0.90
N SER A 189 25.01 -10.33 -0.88
CA SER A 189 25.86 -10.31 -2.07
C SER A 189 27.21 -10.95 -1.74
N GLY A 190 27.46 -12.13 -2.31
CA GLY A 190 28.63 -12.95 -1.97
C GLY A 190 28.67 -13.27 -0.47
N HIS A 191 29.76 -12.90 0.20
CA HIS A 191 29.94 -13.10 1.64
C HIS A 191 29.41 -11.95 2.52
N ARG A 192 28.77 -10.92 1.93
CA ARG A 192 28.24 -9.77 2.66
C ARG A 192 26.73 -9.88 2.81
N SER A 193 26.27 -9.69 4.05
CA SER A 193 24.86 -9.67 4.41
C SER A 193 24.53 -8.39 5.15
N SER A 194 23.45 -7.73 4.74
CA SER A 194 23.04 -6.43 5.26
C SER A 194 21.52 -6.41 5.47
N GLN A 195 21.08 -5.50 6.35
CA GLN A 195 19.68 -5.17 6.51
C GLN A 195 19.46 -3.74 6.04
N ILE A 196 18.79 -3.58 4.91
CA ILE A 196 18.58 -2.29 4.23
C ILE A 196 17.12 -2.04 3.86
N ASP A 197 16.28 -3.07 3.93
CA ASP A 197 14.85 -3.00 3.68
C ASP A 197 14.08 -2.88 5.00
N PHE A 198 13.24 -1.86 5.13
CA PHE A 198 12.54 -1.49 6.36
C PHE A 198 11.06 -1.26 6.12
N VAL A 199 10.26 -1.61 7.13
CA VAL A 199 8.87 -1.21 7.26
C VAL A 199 8.75 -0.21 8.41
N LEU A 200 8.36 1.02 8.10
CA LEU A 200 8.08 2.07 9.08
C LEU A 200 6.56 2.28 9.18
N ILE A 201 6.09 2.46 10.41
CA ILE A 201 4.67 2.68 10.73
C ILE A 201 4.53 3.76 11.80
N ARG A 202 3.40 4.46 11.88
CA ARG A 202 3.15 5.37 13.01
C ARG A 202 3.16 4.60 14.33
N ARG A 203 3.77 5.17 15.37
CA ARG A 203 3.88 4.55 16.71
C ARG A 203 2.53 4.12 17.27
N GLU A 204 1.51 4.95 17.10
CA GLU A 204 0.13 4.67 17.53
C GLU A 204 -0.48 3.41 16.89
N HIS A 205 0.05 2.96 15.75
CA HIS A 205 -0.39 1.74 15.06
C HIS A 205 0.54 0.56 15.31
N ASN A 206 1.57 0.71 16.13
CA ASN A 206 2.53 -0.35 16.42
C ASN A 206 1.85 -1.59 17.01
N GLN A 207 0.84 -1.40 17.87
CA GLN A 207 0.06 -2.51 18.45
C GLN A 207 -0.75 -3.31 17.41
N ALA A 208 -0.98 -2.75 16.23
CA ALA A 208 -1.64 -3.46 15.15
C ALA A 208 -0.68 -4.34 14.34
N CYS A 209 0.63 -4.12 14.45
CA CYS A 209 1.64 -4.97 13.83
C CYS A 209 1.75 -6.28 14.62
N LEU A 210 1.37 -7.38 13.99
CA LEU A 210 1.42 -8.72 14.60
C LEU A 210 2.79 -9.36 14.44
N ASP A 211 3.40 -9.18 13.27
CA ASP A 211 4.72 -9.70 12.96
C ASP A 211 5.36 -8.88 11.84
N CYS A 212 6.70 -8.84 11.84
CA CYS A 212 7.50 -8.39 10.71
C CYS A 212 8.67 -9.36 10.54
N LYS A 213 8.72 -10.04 9.39
CA LYS A 213 9.66 -11.12 9.11
C LYS A 213 10.26 -10.99 7.73
N VAL A 214 11.46 -11.56 7.58
CA VAL A 214 12.14 -11.69 6.30
C VAL A 214 11.99 -13.15 5.81
N ILE A 215 11.47 -13.34 4.60
CA ILE A 215 11.31 -14.65 3.98
C ILE A 215 12.52 -14.93 3.08
N HIS A 216 13.19 -16.06 3.33
CA HIS A 216 14.38 -16.51 2.61
C HIS A 216 14.01 -17.51 1.52
N GLY A 217 14.75 -17.51 0.41
CA GLY A 217 14.67 -18.54 -0.63
C GLY A 217 13.47 -18.43 -1.60
N GLU A 218 12.46 -17.63 -1.28
CA GLU A 218 11.29 -17.37 -2.15
C GLU A 218 11.42 -16.09 -2.98
N SER A 219 12.62 -15.51 -3.04
CA SER A 219 12.84 -14.22 -3.69
C SER A 219 12.99 -14.33 -5.21
N VAL A 220 12.23 -13.52 -5.95
CA VAL A 220 12.38 -13.29 -7.39
C VAL A 220 13.70 -12.55 -7.71
N VAL A 221 14.35 -11.95 -6.70
CA VAL A 221 15.58 -11.16 -6.83
C VAL A 221 16.73 -11.83 -6.07
N PRO A 222 17.80 -12.30 -6.74
CA PRO A 222 18.84 -13.14 -6.11
C PRO A 222 19.56 -12.53 -4.90
N GLN A 223 19.54 -11.21 -4.77
CA GLN A 223 20.29 -10.49 -3.74
C GLN A 223 19.42 -9.93 -2.61
N HIS A 224 18.09 -9.86 -2.75
CA HIS A 224 17.21 -9.31 -1.72
C HIS A 224 16.24 -10.35 -1.23
N ASN A 225 15.97 -10.34 0.08
CA ASN A 225 14.95 -11.16 0.70
C ASN A 225 13.68 -10.34 0.93
N LEU A 226 12.54 -11.03 0.87
CA LEU A 226 11.24 -10.37 0.98
C LEU A 226 10.96 -9.99 2.43
N VAL A 227 10.63 -8.71 2.68
CA VAL A 227 10.14 -8.25 3.97
C VAL A 227 8.62 -8.29 3.98
N VAL A 228 8.08 -8.99 4.97
CA VAL A 228 6.64 -9.21 5.15
C VAL A 228 6.24 -8.69 6.51
N ALA A 229 5.29 -7.76 6.54
CA ALA A 229 4.72 -7.24 7.77
C ALA A 229 3.21 -7.50 7.81
N ASP A 230 2.74 -8.14 8.88
CA ASP A 230 1.35 -8.51 9.09
C ASP A 230 0.69 -7.54 10.06
N PHE A 231 -0.41 -6.93 9.64
CA PHE A 231 -1.18 -5.98 10.44
C PHE A 231 -2.61 -6.44 10.65
N ARG A 232 -3.17 -6.15 11.82
CA ARG A 232 -4.58 -6.42 12.13
C ARG A 232 -5.31 -5.14 12.48
N PHE A 233 -6.24 -4.74 11.61
CA PHE A 233 -7.12 -3.59 11.85
C PHE A 233 -8.56 -4.04 12.06
N ARG A 234 -9.30 -3.28 12.88
CA ARG A 234 -10.74 -3.41 12.99
C ARG A 234 -11.37 -2.44 12.00
N ILE A 235 -12.09 -2.97 11.03
CA ILE A 235 -12.79 -2.17 10.01
C ILE A 235 -14.28 -2.26 10.26
N SER A 236 -14.94 -1.11 10.39
CA SER A 236 -16.38 -1.02 10.26
C SER A 236 -16.72 -1.03 8.78
N THR A 237 -17.40 -2.08 8.35
CA THR A 237 -18.06 -2.05 7.05
C THR A 237 -19.48 -1.55 7.29
N HIS A 238 -19.77 -0.33 6.87
CA HIS A 238 -21.16 0.00 6.58
C HIS A 238 -21.54 -0.89 5.39
N ARG A 239 -22.31 -1.95 5.66
CA ARG A 239 -23.06 -2.60 4.58
C ARG A 239 -23.90 -1.49 3.97
N VAL A 240 -23.49 -0.95 2.83
CA VAL A 240 -24.46 -0.45 1.87
C VAL A 240 -25.31 -1.67 1.61
N LYS A 241 -26.48 -1.76 2.27
CA LYS A 241 -27.53 -2.60 1.75
C LYS A 241 -27.65 -2.09 0.33
N GLN A 242 -27.22 -2.88 -0.66
CA GLN A 242 -27.71 -2.67 -2.02
C GLN A 242 -29.19 -2.40 -1.81
N ALA A 243 -29.63 -1.18 -2.13
CA ALA A 243 -31.04 -0.86 -2.09
C ALA A 243 -31.65 -2.01 -2.88
N LYS A 244 -32.39 -2.91 -2.21
CA LYS A 244 -33.09 -3.98 -2.91
C LYS A 244 -33.83 -3.21 -3.97
N ILE A 245 -33.47 -3.38 -5.24
CA ILE A 245 -34.27 -2.87 -6.32
C ILE A 245 -35.65 -3.40 -5.98
N VAL A 246 -36.53 -2.50 -5.55
CA VAL A 246 -37.87 -2.89 -5.20
C VAL A 246 -38.43 -3.25 -6.56
N ARG A 247 -38.41 -4.55 -6.90
CA ARG A 247 -39.08 -5.04 -8.09
C ARG A 247 -40.49 -4.53 -7.97
N MET A 248 -40.82 -3.52 -8.78
CA MET A 248 -42.12 -2.90 -8.76
C MET A 248 -43.11 -4.04 -9.02
N LYS A 249 -43.99 -4.31 -8.06
CA LYS A 249 -44.90 -5.46 -8.13
C LYS A 249 -46.03 -5.13 -9.10
N TRP A 250 -45.73 -5.06 -10.40
CA TRP A 250 -46.69 -4.70 -11.45
C TRP A 250 -47.98 -5.55 -11.40
N TRP A 251 -47.89 -6.79 -10.93
CA TRP A 251 -49.04 -7.67 -10.66
C TRP A 251 -49.99 -7.19 -9.55
N LYS A 252 -49.64 -6.12 -8.81
CA LYS A 252 -50.52 -5.45 -7.84
C LYS A 252 -51.30 -4.27 -8.44
N LEU A 253 -51.01 -3.84 -9.66
CA LEU A 253 -51.84 -2.83 -10.34
C LEU A 253 -53.21 -3.44 -10.64
N LYS A 254 -54.28 -2.76 -10.26
CA LYS A 254 -55.67 -3.18 -10.48
C LYS A 254 -56.42 -2.10 -11.25
N GLY A 255 -57.46 -2.49 -11.99
CA GLY A 255 -58.36 -1.55 -12.68
C GLY A 255 -57.75 -0.85 -13.89
N GLU A 256 -58.28 0.34 -14.20
CA GLU A 256 -57.92 1.18 -15.37
C GLU A 256 -56.41 1.37 -15.53
N THR A 257 -55.71 1.56 -14.42
CA THR A 257 -54.27 1.87 -14.38
C THR A 257 -53.41 0.73 -14.92
N SER A 258 -53.83 -0.53 -14.74
CA SER A 258 -53.12 -1.69 -15.29
C SER A 258 -53.29 -1.80 -16.81
N LYS A 259 -54.42 -1.35 -17.37
CA LYS A 259 -54.67 -1.39 -18.81
C LYS A 259 -53.85 -0.33 -19.53
N VAL A 260 -53.83 0.89 -18.99
CA VAL A 260 -53.01 2.00 -19.52
C VAL A 260 -51.53 1.66 -19.48
N PHE A 261 -51.06 1.07 -18.37
CA PHE A 261 -49.67 0.66 -18.26
C PHE A 261 -49.28 -0.44 -19.26
N ARG A 262 -50.10 -1.49 -19.40
CA ARG A 262 -49.86 -2.52 -20.44
C ARG A 262 -49.85 -1.93 -21.84
N GLY A 263 -50.76 -1.01 -22.14
CA GLY A 263 -50.81 -0.34 -23.44
C GLY A 263 -49.51 0.40 -23.75
N ARG A 264 -48.96 1.14 -22.79
CA ARG A 264 -47.69 1.88 -22.98
C ARG A 264 -46.48 0.97 -23.16
N VAL A 265 -46.35 -0.07 -22.34
CA VAL A 265 -45.21 -1.02 -22.44
C VAL A 265 -45.22 -1.81 -23.75
N PHE A 266 -46.41 -2.17 -24.26
CA PHE A 266 -46.51 -2.84 -25.56
C PHE A 266 -46.20 -1.93 -26.74
N VAL A 267 -46.44 -0.63 -26.61
CA VAL A 267 -46.13 0.38 -27.64
C VAL A 267 -44.65 0.75 -27.61
N GLU A 268 -44.04 0.87 -26.43
CA GLU A 268 -42.63 1.28 -26.26
C GLU A 268 -41.64 0.13 -26.46
N GLY A 269 -42.10 -1.14 -26.48
CA GLY A 269 -41.25 -2.29 -26.74
C GLY A 269 -40.24 -2.60 -25.62
N ALA A 270 -39.50 -3.71 -25.78
CA ALA A 270 -38.38 -4.02 -24.91
C ALA A 270 -37.17 -3.19 -25.34
N TRP A 271 -36.75 -2.25 -24.50
CA TRP A 271 -35.54 -1.45 -24.69
C TRP A 271 -34.33 -2.37 -24.89
N SER A 272 -33.62 -2.25 -26.02
CA SER A 272 -32.33 -2.88 -26.21
C SER A 272 -31.29 -2.14 -25.37
N GLU A 273 -30.38 -2.87 -24.72
CA GLU A 273 -29.33 -2.33 -23.84
C GLU A 273 -28.22 -1.55 -24.60
N GLU A 274 -28.43 -1.17 -25.86
CA GLU A 274 -27.39 -0.60 -26.74
C GLU A 274 -27.44 0.93 -26.91
N GLU A 275 -28.36 1.66 -26.29
CA GLU A 275 -28.39 3.12 -26.41
C GLU A 275 -27.84 3.86 -25.17
N ASP A 276 -26.96 4.82 -25.47
CA ASP A 276 -26.13 5.59 -24.55
C ASP A 276 -26.97 6.44 -23.59
N ALA A 277 -26.63 6.39 -22.29
CA ALA A 277 -27.43 6.95 -21.20
C ALA A 277 -27.59 8.48 -21.25
N ASN A 278 -26.82 9.17 -22.09
CA ASN A 278 -26.84 10.63 -22.22
C ASN A 278 -27.96 11.19 -23.11
N ASN A 279 -28.68 10.37 -23.89
CA ASN A 279 -29.77 10.86 -24.75
C ASN A 279 -31.16 10.84 -24.10
N MET A 280 -31.27 10.47 -22.82
CA MET A 280 -32.57 10.21 -22.18
C MET A 280 -33.20 11.42 -21.45
N TRP A 281 -32.59 12.60 -21.53
CA TRP A 281 -33.16 13.83 -20.96
C TRP A 281 -32.95 15.03 -21.88
N VAL A 282 -33.89 15.22 -22.80
CA VAL A 282 -34.22 16.51 -23.43
C VAL A 282 -35.71 16.72 -23.29
#